data_AF-A0A433X044-F1
#
_entry.id   AF-A0A433X044-F1
#
_cell.length_a   1.000
_cell.length_b   1.000
_cell.length_c   1.000
_cell.angle_alpha   90.00
_cell.angle_beta   90.00
_cell.angle_gamma   90.00
#
_symmetry.space_group_name_H-M   'P 1'
#
loop_
_entity.id
_entity.type
_entity.pdbx_description
1 polymer ?
#
loop_
_entity_poly.entity_id
_entity_poly.type
_entity_poly.pdbx_seq_one_letter_code
_entity_poly.pdbx_strand_id
1 'polypeptide(L)'
;MPVQVNGATVLAPKLYLAPGNVALSGGTIAAKDVSLAGSSVTNSGTISGSNSLSILARNGDITNTGTLAGGSVSLVAQNGSIINSATLNDYLVNGGNQGQLGSVGTITASGAASLSASNDITFNGGLLSSG
;
A
#
# COMPACT_ATOMS: atom_id res chain seq x y z
N MET A 1 -25.58 -2.20 -5.33
CA MET A 1 -26.42 -3.18 -4.61
C MET A 1 -26.59 -2.69 -3.17
N PRO A 2 -27.81 -2.71 -2.63
CA PRO A 2 -28.09 -2.26 -1.28
C PRO A 2 -27.46 -3.18 -0.21
N VAL A 3 -27.17 -2.62 0.96
CA VAL A 3 -26.68 -3.34 2.16
C VAL A 3 -27.58 -3.05 3.36
N GLN A 4 -27.61 -3.95 4.34
CA GLN A 4 -28.34 -3.75 5.60
C GLN A 4 -27.44 -3.10 6.64
N VAL A 5 -27.87 -1.96 7.18
CA VAL A 5 -27.21 -1.29 8.30
C VAL A 5 -28.27 -0.96 9.33
N ASN A 6 -28.16 -1.52 10.54
CA ASN A 6 -29.12 -1.33 11.65
C ASN A 6 -30.60 -1.57 11.25
N GLY A 7 -30.87 -2.59 10.44
CA GLY A 7 -32.22 -2.94 9.98
C GLY A 7 -32.77 -2.09 8.84
N ALA A 8 -31.98 -1.15 8.30
CA ALA A 8 -32.33 -0.34 7.14
C ALA A 8 -31.53 -0.74 5.90
N THR A 9 -32.21 -0.76 4.75
CA THR A 9 -31.60 -0.94 3.43
C THR A 9 -30.98 0.37 2.97
N VAL A 10 -29.65 0.41 2.81
CA VAL A 10 -28.92 1.60 2.37
C VAL A 10 -28.07 1.31 1.14
N LEU A 11 -27.78 2.34 0.34
CA LEU A 11 -26.78 2.27 -0.73
C LEU A 11 -25.40 2.58 -0.15
N ALA A 12 -24.54 1.57 -0.11
CA ALA A 12 -23.14 1.77 0.24
C ALA A 12 -22.33 2.19 -1.00
N PRO A 13 -21.44 3.20 -0.87
CA PRO A 13 -20.43 3.50 -1.88
C PRO A 13 -19.56 2.26 -2.14
N LYS A 14 -19.19 2.04 -3.39
CA LYS A 14 -18.27 0.97 -3.78
C LYS A 14 -17.16 1.56 -4.64
N LEU A 15 -15.92 1.29 -4.25
CA LEU A 15 -14.75 1.51 -5.11
C LEU A 15 -14.50 0.21 -5.88
N TYR A 16 -14.56 0.27 -7.20
CA TYR A 16 -14.21 -0.86 -8.07
C TYR A 16 -12.83 -0.63 -8.66
N LEU A 17 -11.91 -1.52 -8.33
CA LEU A 17 -10.62 -1.61 -9.00
C LEU A 17 -10.75 -2.67 -10.10
N ALA A 18 -10.16 -2.40 -11.26
CA ALA A 18 -10.16 -3.37 -12.34
C ALA A 18 -9.50 -4.69 -11.86
N PRO A 19 -10.04 -5.86 -12.24
CA PRO A 19 -9.41 -7.12 -11.91
C PRO A 19 -8.01 -7.19 -12.54
N GLY A 20 -7.05 -7.77 -11.80
CA GLY A 20 -5.65 -7.83 -12.22
C GLY A 20 -4.74 -7.14 -11.19
N ASN A 21 -3.92 -6.20 -11.66
CA ASN A 21 -2.98 -5.47 -10.81
C ASN A 21 -3.68 -4.27 -10.17
N VAL A 22 -3.51 -4.09 -8.87
CA VAL A 22 -4.02 -2.92 -8.14
C VAL A 22 -2.92 -1.87 -8.14
N ALA A 23 -3.14 -0.73 -8.78
CA ALA A 23 -2.21 0.38 -8.78
C ALA A 23 -2.89 1.66 -8.25
N LEU A 24 -2.27 2.30 -7.26
CA LEU A 24 -2.65 3.63 -6.80
C LEU A 24 -1.47 4.59 -7.02
N SER A 25 -1.68 5.62 -7.84
CA SER A 25 -0.68 6.63 -8.15
C SER A 25 -1.15 8.03 -7.75
N GLY A 26 -0.55 8.61 -6.72
CA GLY A 26 -0.81 9.98 -6.27
C GLY A 26 -2.19 10.25 -5.64
N GLY A 27 -3.03 9.23 -5.45
CA GLY A 27 -4.36 9.33 -4.83
C GLY A 27 -4.39 8.81 -3.38
N THR A 28 -5.55 8.95 -2.73
CA THR A 28 -5.80 8.45 -1.37
C THR A 28 -6.97 7.47 -1.33
N ILE A 29 -6.74 6.29 -0.75
CA ILE A 29 -7.78 5.35 -0.31
C ILE A 29 -7.78 5.39 1.22
N ALA A 30 -8.86 5.85 1.83
CA ALA A 30 -8.99 5.89 3.28
C ALA A 30 -10.35 5.36 3.73
N ALA A 31 -10.34 4.45 4.70
CA ALA A 31 -11.54 3.91 5.34
C ALA A 31 -11.23 3.47 6.77
N LYS A 32 -12.25 3.01 7.50
CA LYS A 32 -12.04 2.34 8.79
C LYS A 32 -11.24 1.06 8.61
N ASP A 33 -11.70 0.22 7.69
CA ASP A 33 -11.08 -1.04 7.32
C ASP A 33 -10.85 -1.04 5.81
N VAL A 34 -9.61 -1.27 5.39
CA VAL A 34 -9.23 -1.36 3.97
C VAL A 34 -8.72 -2.77 3.70
N SER A 35 -9.35 -3.45 2.74
CA SER A 35 -8.87 -4.72 2.21
C SER A 35 -8.69 -4.61 0.70
N LEU A 36 -7.48 -4.85 0.23
CA LEU A 36 -7.13 -4.84 -1.19
C LEU A 36 -6.57 -6.20 -1.58
N ALA A 37 -7.00 -6.73 -2.71
CA ALA A 37 -6.46 -7.96 -3.24
C ALA A 37 -6.31 -7.86 -4.76
N GLY A 38 -5.15 -8.28 -5.27
CA GLY A 38 -4.81 -8.23 -6.69
C GLY A 38 -3.86 -9.34 -7.09
N SER A 39 -3.48 -9.39 -8.37
CA SER A 39 -2.38 -10.22 -8.84
C SER A 39 -1.05 -9.68 -8.29
N SER A 40 -0.82 -8.38 -8.47
CA SER A 40 0.17 -7.56 -7.76
C SER A 40 -0.49 -6.29 -7.21
N VAL A 41 0.20 -5.60 -6.30
CA VAL A 41 -0.25 -4.33 -5.72
C VAL A 41 0.88 -3.31 -5.75
N THR A 42 0.63 -2.15 -6.34
CA THR A 42 1.56 -1.02 -6.41
C THR A 42 0.93 0.22 -5.78
N ASN A 43 1.63 0.81 -4.81
CA ASN A 43 1.20 2.06 -4.17
C ASN A 43 2.30 3.12 -4.24
N SER A 44 1.99 4.25 -4.87
CA SER A 44 2.74 5.50 -4.77
C SER A 44 1.87 6.65 -4.24
N GLY A 45 0.66 6.35 -3.76
CA GLY A 45 -0.25 7.28 -3.08
C GLY A 45 -0.36 6.99 -1.59
N THR A 46 -1.54 7.21 -1.00
CA THR A 46 -1.84 6.87 0.40
C THR A 46 -2.94 5.83 0.48
N ILE A 47 -2.70 4.74 1.21
CA ILE A 47 -3.72 3.74 1.57
C ILE A 47 -3.75 3.66 3.09
N SER A 48 -4.89 4.02 3.69
CA SER A 48 -5.04 4.12 5.15
C SER A 48 -6.32 3.42 5.63
N GLY A 49 -6.16 2.41 6.48
CA GLY A 49 -7.25 1.74 7.17
C GLY A 49 -7.18 2.03 8.67
N SER A 50 -7.93 3.01 9.16
CA SER A 50 -7.73 3.55 10.52
C SER A 50 -7.83 2.52 11.64
N ASN A 51 -8.58 1.43 11.42
CA ASN A 51 -8.58 0.24 12.26
C ASN A 51 -7.71 -0.88 11.65
N SER A 52 -7.88 -1.19 10.37
CA SER A 52 -7.10 -2.26 9.72
C SER A 52 -6.81 -1.98 8.25
N LEU A 53 -5.59 -2.32 7.82
CA LEU A 53 -5.17 -2.39 6.43
C LEU A 53 -4.69 -3.81 6.12
N SER A 54 -5.34 -4.46 5.16
CA SER A 54 -4.94 -5.76 4.63
C SER A 54 -4.71 -5.68 3.12
N ILE A 55 -3.53 -6.11 2.66
CA ILE A 55 -3.17 -6.18 1.25
C ILE A 55 -2.72 -7.59 0.90
N LEU A 56 -3.34 -8.16 -0.13
CA LEU A 56 -3.03 -9.48 -0.66
C LEU A 56 -2.61 -9.40 -2.14
N ALA A 57 -1.35 -9.66 -2.42
CA ALA A 57 -0.89 -9.95 -3.78
C ALA A 57 -0.85 -11.47 -3.98
N ARG A 58 -1.62 -11.98 -4.95
CA ARG A 58 -1.76 -13.42 -5.18
C ARG A 58 -0.57 -14.01 -5.94
N ASN A 59 -0.11 -13.32 -6.98
CA ASN A 59 0.81 -13.90 -7.96
C ASN A 59 2.10 -13.08 -8.12
N GLY A 60 2.12 -11.83 -7.67
CA GLY A 60 3.27 -10.94 -7.80
C GLY A 60 3.48 -10.11 -6.54
N ASP A 61 4.15 -8.98 -6.72
CA ASP A 61 4.70 -8.23 -5.60
C ASP A 61 3.72 -7.24 -4.98
N ILE A 62 3.99 -6.88 -3.73
CA ILE A 62 3.51 -5.64 -3.11
C ILE A 62 4.65 -4.63 -3.19
N THR A 63 4.47 -3.58 -3.99
CA THR A 63 5.44 -2.50 -4.18
C THR A 63 4.89 -1.22 -3.57
N ASN A 64 5.68 -0.58 -2.70
CA ASN A 64 5.30 0.66 -2.03
C ASN A 64 6.39 1.71 -2.14
N THR A 65 6.02 2.88 -2.67
CA THR A 65 6.82 4.12 -2.64
C THR A 65 6.03 5.29 -2.05
N GLY A 66 4.81 5.04 -1.58
CA GLY A 66 3.94 5.98 -0.88
C GLY A 66 3.64 5.54 0.56
N THR A 67 2.43 5.77 1.04
CA THR A 67 2.03 5.49 2.43
C THR A 67 1.07 4.31 2.53
N LEU A 68 1.40 3.33 3.37
CA LEU A 68 0.51 2.27 3.84
C LEU A 68 0.33 2.43 5.36
N ALA A 69 -0.88 2.71 5.81
CA ALA A 69 -1.16 2.97 7.22
C ALA A 69 -2.36 2.19 7.74
N GLY A 70 -2.32 1.78 9.01
CA GLY A 70 -3.51 1.31 9.68
C GLY A 70 -3.33 1.06 11.17
N GLY A 71 -4.42 0.70 11.86
CA GLY A 71 -4.33 0.26 13.26
C GLY A 71 -3.54 -1.04 13.35
N SER A 72 -3.97 -2.03 12.58
CA SER A 72 -3.17 -3.20 12.21
C SER A 72 -2.86 -3.16 10.72
N VAL A 73 -1.67 -3.61 10.33
CA VAL A 73 -1.25 -3.71 8.94
C VAL A 73 -0.84 -5.15 8.64
N SER A 74 -1.45 -5.75 7.60
CA SER A 74 -1.12 -7.08 7.11
C SER A 74 -0.85 -7.03 5.62
N LEU A 75 0.39 -7.35 5.23
CA LEU A 75 0.82 -7.41 3.83
C LEU A 75 1.23 -8.85 3.51
N VAL A 76 0.58 -9.44 2.51
CA VAL A 76 0.84 -10.82 2.08
C VAL A 76 1.10 -10.86 0.57
N ALA A 77 2.32 -11.19 0.18
CA ALA A 77 2.71 -11.51 -1.19
C ALA A 77 2.86 -13.03 -1.34
N GLN A 78 1.78 -13.72 -1.74
CA GLN A 78 1.71 -15.19 -1.72
C GLN A 78 2.75 -15.86 -2.62
N ASN A 79 3.03 -15.26 -3.79
CA ASN A 79 3.97 -15.80 -4.78
C ASN A 79 4.93 -14.70 -5.28
N GLY A 80 5.24 -13.74 -4.41
CA GLY A 80 6.07 -12.59 -4.75
C GLY A 80 6.81 -12.05 -3.54
N SER A 81 7.30 -10.83 -3.70
CA SER A 81 8.05 -10.06 -2.71
C SER A 81 7.24 -8.89 -2.16
N ILE A 82 7.65 -8.39 -0.99
CA ILE A 82 7.21 -7.09 -0.47
C ILE A 82 8.40 -6.12 -0.60
N ILE A 83 8.22 -5.05 -1.36
CA ILE A 83 9.26 -4.08 -1.70
C ILE A 83 8.81 -2.70 -1.25
N ASN A 84 9.39 -2.19 -0.17
CA ASN A 84 9.12 -0.86 0.35
C ASN A 84 10.33 0.05 0.09
N SER A 85 10.18 1.05 -0.78
CA SER A 85 11.31 1.80 -1.33
C SER A 85 11.13 3.31 -1.22
N ALA A 86 12.24 4.01 -1.07
CA ALA A 86 12.32 5.41 -1.46
C ALA A 86 12.62 5.55 -2.95
N THR A 87 12.25 6.68 -3.54
CA THR A 87 12.58 7.02 -4.93
C THR A 87 13.60 8.16 -4.95
N LEU A 88 14.51 8.14 -5.91
CA LEU A 88 15.48 9.21 -6.17
C LEU A 88 15.19 9.77 -7.56
N ASN A 89 15.06 11.08 -7.66
CA ASN A 89 14.96 11.81 -8.91
C ASN A 89 16.32 12.39 -9.23
N ASP A 90 16.93 11.98 -10.34
CA ASP A 90 18.21 12.53 -10.78
C ASP A 90 17.97 13.68 -11.76
N TYR A 91 18.57 14.83 -11.46
CA TYR A 91 18.54 16.01 -12.30
C TYR A 91 19.92 16.29 -12.87
N LEU A 92 19.96 16.64 -14.16
CA LEU A 92 21.14 17.21 -14.76
C LEU A 92 21.22 18.68 -14.33
N VAL A 93 22.30 19.04 -13.64
CA VAL A 93 22.59 20.42 -13.20
C VAL A 93 23.93 20.87 -13.80
N ASN A 94 24.19 22.19 -13.79
CA ASN A 94 25.50 22.69 -14.21
C ASN A 94 26.59 22.14 -13.28
N GLY A 95 27.41 21.21 -13.77
CA GLY A 95 28.44 20.52 -12.99
C GLY A 95 28.22 19.01 -12.78
N GLY A 96 27.12 18.42 -13.26
CA GLY A 96 26.92 16.95 -13.23
C GLY A 96 25.49 16.53 -12.90
N ASN A 97 25.33 15.34 -12.32
CA ASN A 97 24.05 14.84 -11.83
C ASN A 97 23.86 15.15 -10.34
N GLN A 98 22.68 15.65 -9.98
CA GLN A 98 22.22 15.81 -8.61
C GLN A 98 21.01 14.90 -8.36
N GLY A 99 21.13 13.98 -7.39
CA GLY A 99 20.01 13.17 -6.92
C GLY A 99 19.22 13.90 -5.83
N GLN A 100 17.88 13.95 -5.98
CA GLN A 100 16.95 14.45 -4.97
C GLN A 100 16.00 13.34 -4.55
N LEU A 101 15.82 13.15 -3.24
CA LEU A 101 14.83 12.22 -2.71
C LEU A 101 13.42 12.62 -3.21
N GLY A 102 12.73 11.71 -3.90
CA GLY A 102 11.41 11.93 -4.46
C GLY A 102 10.31 11.59 -3.46
N SER A 103 10.20 10.32 -3.11
CA SER A 103 9.23 9.80 -2.15
C SER A 103 9.87 8.76 -1.25
N VAL A 104 9.25 8.51 -0.09
CA VAL A 104 9.68 7.45 0.84
C VAL A 104 8.50 6.54 1.08
N GLY A 105 8.64 5.27 0.73
CA GLY A 105 7.69 4.23 1.09
C GLY A 105 7.59 4.10 2.61
N THR A 106 6.41 4.36 3.17
CA THR A 106 6.13 4.22 4.60
C THR A 106 5.10 3.14 4.85
N ILE A 107 5.36 2.30 5.86
CA ILE A 107 4.42 1.33 6.40
C ILE A 107 4.27 1.66 7.90
N THR A 108 3.07 2.03 8.32
CA THR A 108 2.81 2.45 9.70
C THR A 108 1.63 1.68 10.28
N ALA A 109 1.89 0.92 11.34
CA ALA A 109 0.85 0.30 12.16
C ALA A 109 0.81 0.98 13.53
N SER A 110 -0.36 1.39 14.04
CA SER A 110 -0.50 1.83 15.44
C SER A 110 -0.63 0.65 16.42
N GLY A 111 -0.32 -0.55 15.95
CA GLY A 111 -0.42 -1.81 16.64
C GLY A 111 0.48 -2.80 15.90
N ALA A 112 -0.05 -3.96 15.53
CA ALA A 112 0.74 -4.97 14.83
C ALA A 112 0.93 -4.67 13.33
N ALA A 113 2.17 -4.77 12.86
CA ALA A 113 2.50 -4.91 11.45
C ALA A 113 2.96 -6.36 11.16
N SER A 114 2.32 -7.02 10.21
CA SER A 114 2.66 -8.37 9.74
C SER A 114 2.96 -8.34 8.25
N LEU A 115 4.16 -8.77 7.87
CA LEU A 115 4.62 -8.83 6.49
C LEU A 115 5.00 -10.29 6.19
N SER A 116 4.42 -10.86 5.15
CA SER A 116 4.71 -12.21 4.69
C SER A 116 4.87 -12.22 3.18
N ALA A 117 6.01 -12.72 2.72
CA ALA A 117 6.32 -12.85 1.30
C ALA A 117 6.87 -14.26 1.05
N SER A 118 6.59 -14.81 -0.13
CA SER A 118 7.17 -16.08 -0.55
C SER A 118 8.64 -15.95 -0.97
N ASN A 119 9.00 -14.79 -1.54
CA ASN A 119 10.35 -14.55 -2.03
C ASN A 119 11.12 -13.69 -1.03
N ASP A 120 10.98 -12.36 -1.11
CA ASP A 120 11.75 -11.43 -0.29
C ASP A 120 10.88 -10.38 0.41
N ILE A 121 11.35 -9.88 1.53
CA ILE A 121 10.86 -8.65 2.15
C ILE A 121 12.02 -7.66 2.16
N THR A 122 11.91 -6.58 1.38
CA THR A 122 13.00 -5.65 1.13
C THR A 122 12.61 -4.20 1.44
N PHE A 123 13.50 -3.50 2.15
CA PHE A 123 13.38 -2.08 2.45
C PHE A 123 14.54 -1.30 1.81
N ASN A 124 14.28 -0.63 0.69
CA ASN A 124 15.27 0.16 -0.04
C ASN A 124 15.09 1.64 0.28
N GLY A 125 15.47 2.04 1.50
CA GLY A 125 15.22 3.39 2.02
C GLY A 125 13.76 3.65 2.44
N GLY A 126 12.89 2.64 2.35
CA GLY A 126 11.55 2.68 2.93
C GLY A 126 11.58 2.48 4.44
N LEU A 127 10.51 2.93 5.11
CA LEU A 127 10.35 2.89 6.57
C LEU A 127 9.22 1.95 6.99
N LEU A 128 9.42 1.27 8.12
CA LEU A 128 8.38 0.54 8.85
C LEU A 128 8.35 1.06 10.29
N SER A 129 7.16 1.39 10.78
CA SER A 129 6.89 1.71 12.17
C SER A 129 5.69 0.92 12.68
N SER A 130 5.82 0.31 13.86
CA SER A 130 4.77 -0.45 14.53
C SER A 130 4.89 -0.31 16.04
N GLY A 131 3.78 -0.07 16.73
CA GLY A 131 3.75 0.05 18.20
C GLY A 131 2.46 0.64 18.72
#